data_AF-L9W001-F1
#
_entry.id   AF-L9W001-F1
#
_cell.length_a   1.000
_cell.length_b   1.000
_cell.length_c   1.000
_cell.angle_alpha   90.00
_cell.angle_beta   90.00
_cell.angle_gamma   90.00
#
_symmetry.space_group_name_H-M   'P 1'
#
loop_
_entity.id
_entity.type
_entity.pdbx_description
1 polymer ?
#
loop_
_entity_poly.entity_id
_entity_poly.type
_entity_poly.pdbx_seq_one_letter_code
_entity_poly.pdbx_strand_id
1 'polypeptide(L)'
;MTNSTATSSGVGPFETRFQTGAAVLSALSFLAAVAVGWMGYQEATLLGTELNIISGSAGLMLAGFLGTVALVVAFYMEPGFDH
;
A
#
# COMPACT_ATOMS: atom_id res chain seq x y z
N MET A 1 44.54 -7.56 -7.65
CA MET A 1 43.26 -7.48 -8.39
C MET A 1 42.22 -8.21 -7.57
N THR A 2 41.48 -7.49 -6.74
CA THR A 2 40.33 -8.03 -6.02
C THR A 2 39.14 -7.91 -6.96
N ASN A 3 38.73 -9.02 -7.56
CA ASN A 3 37.59 -9.07 -8.46
C ASN A 3 36.32 -9.00 -7.62
N SER A 4 35.88 -7.79 -7.29
CA SER A 4 34.55 -7.55 -6.73
C SER A 4 33.53 -7.74 -7.86
N THR A 5 33.19 -8.98 -8.15
CA THR A 5 31.89 -9.30 -8.77
C THR A 5 30.83 -9.01 -7.72
N ALA A 6 30.49 -7.72 -7.55
CA ALA A 6 29.21 -7.34 -7.01
C ALA A 6 28.18 -7.78 -8.04
N THR A 7 27.55 -8.92 -7.83
CA THR A 7 26.41 -9.39 -8.61
C THR A 7 25.27 -8.39 -8.39
N SER A 8 25.28 -7.29 -9.16
CA SER A 8 24.19 -6.32 -9.25
C SER A 8 23.06 -6.93 -10.09
N SER A 9 22.54 -8.07 -9.64
CA SER A 9 21.50 -8.83 -10.33
C SER A 9 20.26 -9.02 -9.45
N GLY A 10 20.15 -8.31 -8.32
CA GLY A 10 19.06 -8.50 -7.35
C GLY A 10 18.61 -7.22 -6.63
N VAL A 11 18.81 -6.04 -7.23
CA VAL A 11 18.29 -4.77 -6.69
C VAL A 11 17.14 -4.30 -7.58
N GLY A 12 16.14 -5.16 -7.77
CA GLY A 12 14.86 -4.77 -8.32
C GLY A 12 13.90 -4.35 -7.20
N PRO A 13 12.78 -3.70 -7.55
CA PRO A 13 11.66 -3.60 -6.64
C PRO A 13 11.09 -5.01 -6.43
N PHE A 14 10.87 -5.41 -5.16
CA PHE A 14 10.25 -6.66 -4.73
C PHE A 14 11.17 -7.89 -4.56
N GLU A 15 12.49 -7.75 -4.53
CA GLU A 15 13.38 -8.89 -4.24
C GLU A 15 13.23 -9.44 -2.81
N THR A 16 12.67 -8.65 -1.89
CA THR A 16 12.61 -9.03 -0.47
C THR A 16 11.18 -9.18 0.04
N ARG A 17 11.05 -9.99 1.10
CA ARG A 17 9.76 -10.24 1.76
C ARG A 17 9.12 -8.96 2.29
N PHE A 18 9.94 -8.02 2.77
CA PHE A 18 9.47 -6.74 3.26
C PHE A 18 8.89 -5.87 2.15
N GLN A 19 9.61 -5.70 1.04
CA GLN A 19 9.12 -4.91 -0.11
C GLN A 19 7.88 -5.55 -0.73
N THR A 20 7.85 -6.87 -0.85
CA THR A 20 6.67 -7.61 -1.31
C THR A 20 5.48 -7.41 -0.37
N GLY A 21 5.70 -7.48 0.94
CA GLY A 21 4.67 -7.21 1.94
C GLY A 21 4.12 -5.78 1.86
N ALA A 22 4.99 -4.78 1.69
CA ALA A 22 4.60 -3.38 1.50
C ALA A 22 3.78 -3.17 0.21
N ALA A 23 4.15 -3.86 -0.87
CA ALA A 23 3.41 -3.82 -2.13
C ALA A 23 1.99 -4.36 -1.99
N VAL A 24 1.85 -5.51 -1.32
CA VAL A 24 0.54 -6.13 -1.04
C VAL A 24 -0.30 -5.23 -0.14
N LEU A 25 0.29 -4.66 0.91
CA LEU A 25 -0.40 -3.70 1.79
C LEU A 25 -0.87 -2.46 1.03
N SER A 26 -0.07 -1.95 0.09
CA SER A 26 -0.46 -0.84 -0.77
C SER A 26 -1.69 -1.19 -1.61
N ALA A 27 -1.66 -2.33 -2.29
CA ALA A 27 -2.77 -2.80 -3.13
C ALA A 27 -4.07 -2.98 -2.32
N LEU A 28 -3.98 -3.63 -1.15
CA LEU A 28 -5.12 -3.82 -0.25
C LEU A 28 -5.67 -2.48 0.26
N SER A 29 -4.80 -1.52 0.56
CA SER A 29 -5.21 -0.20 1.03
C SER A 29 -5.95 0.59 -0.05
N PHE A 30 -5.51 0.52 -1.31
CA PHE A 30 -6.22 1.14 -2.43
C PHE A 30 -7.58 0.46 -2.71
N LEU A 31 -7.64 -0.87 -2.62
CA LEU A 31 -8.90 -1.61 -2.72
C LEU A 31 -9.88 -1.18 -1.62
N ALA A 32 -9.41 -1.07 -0.38
CA ALA A 32 -10.22 -0.56 0.73
C ALA A 32 -10.67 0.89 0.52
N ALA A 33 -9.78 1.75 0.00
CA ALA A 33 -10.12 3.14 -0.31
C ALA A 33 -11.28 3.25 -1.30
N VAL A 34 -11.22 2.47 -2.39
CA VAL A 34 -12.27 2.43 -3.41
C VAL A 34 -13.56 1.86 -2.81
N ALA A 35 -13.48 0.77 -2.05
CA ALA A 35 -14.66 0.15 -1.43
C ALA A 35 -15.39 1.12 -0.47
N VAL A 36 -14.66 1.79 0.41
CA VAL A 36 -15.25 2.74 1.38
C VAL A 36 -15.81 3.98 0.69
N GLY A 37 -15.09 4.53 -0.29
CA GLY A 37 -15.60 5.64 -1.08
C GLY A 37 -16.87 5.28 -1.86
N TRP A 38 -16.91 4.09 -2.45
CA TRP A 38 -18.09 3.57 -3.13
C TRP A 38 -19.27 3.38 -2.17
N MET A 39 -19.05 2.81 -0.98
CA MET A 39 -20.10 2.63 0.02
C MET A 39 -20.66 3.97 0.51
N GLY A 40 -19.81 4.99 0.68
CA GLY A 40 -20.30 6.35 1.00
C GLY A 40 -21.04 7.04 -0.14
N TYR A 41 -20.69 6.75 -1.40
CA TYR A 41 -21.44 7.22 -2.57
C TYR A 41 -22.85 6.59 -2.64
N GLN A 42 -22.98 5.35 -2.20
CA GLN A 42 -24.26 4.64 -2.14
C GLN A 42 -25.07 4.93 -0.86
N GLU A 43 -24.57 5.81 0.01
CA GLU A 43 -25.16 6.09 1.32
C GLU A 43 -25.41 4.82 2.16
N ALA A 44 -24.51 3.83 2.06
CA ALA A 44 -24.69 2.52 2.65
C ALA A 44 -24.53 2.53 4.18
N THR A 45 -25.29 1.68 4.88
CA THR A 45 -25.12 1.49 6.33
C THR A 45 -24.02 0.46 6.59
N LEU A 46 -23.00 0.84 7.36
CA LEU A 46 -21.86 0.00 7.71
C LEU A 46 -21.76 -0.09 9.24
N LEU A 47 -21.85 -1.31 9.78
CA LEU A 47 -21.84 -1.56 11.23
C LEU A 47 -22.89 -0.72 12.01
N GLY A 48 -24.05 -0.48 11.41
CA GLY A 48 -25.14 0.31 12.01
C GLY A 48 -24.94 1.82 11.96
N THR A 49 -23.86 2.31 11.34
CA THR A 49 -23.64 3.73 11.08
C THR A 49 -23.85 4.04 9.60
N GLU A 50 -24.57 5.11 9.29
CA GLU A 50 -24.74 5.57 7.91
C GLU A 50 -23.42 6.18 7.41
N LEU A 51 -22.86 5.59 6.36
CA LEU A 51 -21.84 6.27 5.59
C LEU A 51 -22.52 7.19 4.59
N ASN A 52 -22.13 8.46 4.58
CA ASN A 52 -22.53 9.40 3.54
C ASN A 52 -21.32 9.71 2.66
N ILE A 53 -21.53 10.58 1.67
CA ILE A 53 -20.47 11.00 0.74
C ILE A 53 -19.24 11.59 1.45
N ILE A 54 -19.44 12.31 2.57
CA ILE A 54 -18.37 12.96 3.33
C ILE A 54 -17.55 11.89 4.06
N SER A 55 -18.18 11.01 4.84
CA SER A 55 -17.45 9.96 5.56
C SER A 55 -16.83 8.93 4.62
N GLY A 56 -17.47 8.62 3.48
CA GLY A 56 -16.89 7.81 2.42
C GLY A 56 -15.66 8.45 1.77
N SER A 57 -15.73 9.76 1.48
CA SER A 57 -14.59 10.50 0.93
C SER A 57 -13.41 10.59 1.91
N ALA A 58 -13.69 10.77 3.20
CA ALA A 58 -12.67 10.77 4.25
C ALA A 58 -11.99 9.39 4.36
N GLY A 59 -12.76 8.31 4.31
CA GLY A 59 -12.23 6.94 4.29
C GLY A 59 -11.39 6.65 3.04
N LEU A 60 -11.84 7.11 1.87
CA LEU A 60 -11.08 7.00 0.62
C LEU A 60 -9.74 7.74 0.72
N MET A 61 -9.72 8.98 1.23
CA MET A 61 -8.49 9.75 1.38
C MET A 61 -7.52 9.12 2.38
N LEU A 62 -8.03 8.63 3.53
CA LEU A 62 -7.22 7.97 4.54
C LEU A 62 -6.57 6.68 4.01
N ALA A 63 -7.36 5.78 3.45
CA ALA A 63 -6.87 4.51 2.92
C ALA A 63 -6.00 4.71 1.67
N GLY A 64 -6.32 5.71 0.84
CA GLY A 64 -5.48 6.11 -0.29
C GLY A 64 -4.12 6.66 0.14
N PHE A 65 -4.07 7.45 1.22
CA PHE A 65 -2.82 7.92 1.81
C PHE A 65 -1.97 6.75 2.32
N LEU A 66 -2.56 5.84 3.10
CA LEU A 66 -1.90 4.63 3.56
C LEU A 66 -1.36 3.77 2.40
N GLY A 67 -2.16 3.61 1.34
CA GLY A 67 -1.75 2.90 0.13
C GLY A 67 -0.57 3.57 -0.57
N THR A 68 -0.57 4.90 -0.64
CA THR A 68 0.52 5.68 -1.24
C THR A 68 1.80 5.58 -0.43
N VAL A 69 1.73 5.70 0.90
CA VAL A 69 2.89 5.53 1.79
C VAL A 69 3.46 4.12 1.67
N ALA A 70 2.61 3.09 1.70
CA ALA A 70 3.03 1.70 1.53
C ALA A 70 3.67 1.46 0.15
N LEU A 71 3.18 2.12 -0.90
CA LEU A 71 3.77 2.07 -2.24
C LEU A 71 5.18 2.68 -2.25
N VAL A 72 5.35 3.85 -1.64
CA VAL A 72 6.65 4.51 -1.51
C VAL A 72 7.62 3.61 -0.74
N VAL A 73 7.18 3.00 0.35
CA VAL A 73 7.98 2.02 1.09
C VAL A 73 8.36 0.82 0.21
N ALA A 74 7.43 0.29 -0.58
CA ALA A 74 7.70 -0.85 -1.45
C ALA A 74 8.77 -0.56 -2.52
N PHE A 75 8.83 0.67 -3.04
CA PHE A 75 9.80 1.06 -4.07
C PHE A 75 11.10 1.65 -3.55
N TYR A 76 11.06 2.39 -2.44
CA TYR A 76 12.18 3.23 -2.00
C TYR A 76 12.77 2.84 -0.65
N MET A 77 12.11 1.98 0.14
CA MET A 77 12.79 1.44 1.32
C MET A 77 13.73 0.31 0.91
N GLU A 78 14.98 0.50 1.28
CA GLU A 78 16.00 -0.53 1.25
C GLU A 78 15.51 -1.74 2.06
N PRO A 79 15.74 -2.97 1.59
CA PRO A 79 15.27 -4.14 2.27
C PRO A 79 15.92 -4.30 3.64
N GLY A 80 15.24 -3.78 4.66
CA GLY A 80 15.61 -4.01 6.06
C GLY A 80 15.35 -5.46 6.42
N PHE A 81 16.42 -6.19 6.76
CA PHE A 81 16.43 -7.57 7.25
C PHE A 81 16.22 -8.69 6.22
N ASP A 82 16.99 -8.70 5.13
CA ASP A 82 17.43 -9.96 4.51
C ASP A 82 18.97 -9.98 4.54
N HIS A 83 19.53 -10.77 5.47
CA HIS A 83 20.91 -11.25 5.42
C HIS A 83 20.90 -12.64 4.79
#